data_AF-A0A536SYF7-F1
#
_entry.id   AF-A0A536SYF7-F1
#
_cell.length_a   1.000
_cell.length_b   1.000
_cell.length_c   1.000
_cell.angle_alpha   90.00
_cell.angle_beta   90.00
_cell.angle_gamma   90.00
#
_symmetry.space_group_name_H-M   'P 1'
#
loop_
_entity.id
_entity.type
_entity.pdbx_description
1 polymer ?
#
loop_
_entity_poly.entity_id
_entity_poly.type
_entity_poly.pdbx_seq_one_letter_code
_entity_poly.pdbx_strand_id
1 'polypeptide(L)' 'LERAMALALDFAVLGPVMEKPGAVALGWERFGAIARGTSIPVFAIGGLTRADMQRAWRAGAHGVAMIRGAWR' A
#
# COMPACT_ATOMS: atom_id res chain seq x y z
N LEU A 1 4.01 -2.06 -10.58
CA LEU A 1 4.42 -3.33 -9.92
C LEU A 1 5.04 -4.31 -10.91
N GLU A 2 4.54 -4.40 -12.15
CA GLU A 2 5.15 -5.20 -13.22
C GLU A 2 6.66 -5.03 -13.36
N ARG A 3 7.16 -3.78 -13.42
CA ARG A 3 8.60 -3.53 -13.49
C ARG A 3 9.37 -4.03 -12.25
N ALA A 4 8.78 -3.94 -11.06
CA ALA A 4 9.40 -4.45 -9.84
C ALA A 4 9.51 -5.98 -9.88
N MET A 5 8.47 -6.67 -10.36
CA MET A 5 8.49 -8.12 -10.55
C MET A 5 9.51 -8.53 -11.62
N ALA A 6 9.59 -7.79 -12.74
CA ALA A 6 10.56 -8.05 -13.81
C ALA A 6 12.01 -7.85 -13.35
N LEU A 7 12.24 -7.03 -12.32
CA LEU A 7 13.54 -6.84 -11.68
C LEU A 7 13.78 -7.80 -10.51
N ALA A 8 12.88 -8.75 -10.27
CA ALA A 8 12.93 -9.71 -9.16
C ALA A 8 13.11 -9.03 -7.79
N LEU A 9 12.47 -7.87 -7.58
CA LEU A 9 12.49 -7.20 -6.28
C LEU A 9 11.69 -8.01 -5.26
N ASP A 10 12.14 -7.99 -4.00
CA ASP A 10 11.56 -8.82 -2.93
C ASP A 10 10.18 -8.35 -2.48
N PHE A 11 9.90 -7.04 -2.56
CA PHE A 11 8.60 -6.46 -2.19
C PHE A 11 8.41 -5.06 -2.80
N ALA A 12 7.20 -4.54 -2.69
CA ALA A 12 6.88 -3.17 -3.06
C ALA A 12 6.07 -2.43 -1.99
N VAL A 13 6.20 -1.12 -1.97
CA VAL A 13 5.38 -0.21 -1.16
C VAL A 13 4.54 0.64 -2.10
N LEU A 14 3.21 0.62 -1.95
CA LEU A 14 2.26 1.22 -2.88
C LEU A 14 1.40 2.28 -2.18
N GLY A 15 1.38 3.51 -2.71
CA GLY A 15 0.60 4.61 -2.18
C GLY A 15 0.86 5.96 -2.87
N PRO A 16 0.31 7.06 -2.34
CA PRO A 16 -0.44 7.14 -1.09
C PRO A 16 -1.85 6.54 -1.19
N VAL A 17 -2.26 5.71 -0.23
CA VAL A 17 -3.57 5.05 -0.25
C VAL A 17 -4.68 5.98 0.22
N MET A 18 -4.43 6.75 1.27
CA MET A 18 -5.35 7.79 1.76
C MET A 18 -4.77 9.17 1.47
N GLU A 19 -5.64 10.19 1.54
CA GLU A 19 -5.27 11.57 1.27
C GLU A 19 -4.13 12.03 2.18
N LYS A 20 -3.17 12.73 1.58
CA LYS A 20 -2.06 13.38 2.31
C LYS A 20 -1.75 14.72 1.65
N PRO A 21 -1.15 15.67 2.39
CA PRO A 21 -0.72 16.95 1.81
C PRO A 21 0.14 16.74 0.56
N GLY A 22 -0.25 17.41 -0.54
CA GLY A 22 0.50 17.43 -1.79
C GLY A 22 0.41 16.15 -2.64
N ALA A 23 -0.53 15.23 -2.38
CA ALA A 23 -0.71 14.06 -3.25
C ALA A 23 -2.17 13.57 -3.29
N VAL A 24 -2.61 13.22 -4.51
CA VAL A 24 -3.91 12.59 -4.74
C VAL A 24 -3.88 11.16 -4.21
N ALA A 25 -4.91 10.78 -3.45
CA ALA A 25 -5.05 9.44 -2.92
C ALA A 25 -5.28 8.41 -4.04
N LEU A 26 -4.59 7.28 -3.96
CA LEU A 26 -4.84 6.11 -4.79
C LEU A 26 -6.22 5.51 -4.49
N GLY A 27 -6.62 5.52 -3.22
CA GLY A 27 -7.81 4.86 -2.73
C GLY A 27 -7.65 3.34 -2.60
N TRP A 28 -8.46 2.74 -1.72
CA TRP A 28 -8.39 1.32 -1.42
C TRP A 28 -8.83 0.41 -2.57
N GLU A 29 -9.80 0.86 -3.36
CA GLU A 29 -10.29 0.09 -4.52
C GLU A 29 -9.19 -0.08 -5.56
N ARG A 30 -8.57 1.03 -6.00
CA ARG A 30 -7.49 1.00 -6.98
C ARG A 30 -6.22 0.37 -6.42
N PHE A 31 -5.93 0.57 -5.13
CA PHE A 31 -4.88 -0.19 -4.45
C PHE A 31 -5.10 -1.70 -4.61
N GLY A 32 -6.31 -2.19 -4.30
CA GLY A 32 -6.61 -3.62 -4.39
C GLY A 32 -6.58 -4.15 -5.82
N ALA A 33 -7.01 -3.35 -6.80
CA ALA A 33 -6.90 -3.72 -8.21
C ALA A 33 -5.43 -3.94 -8.63
N ILE A 34 -4.53 -3.06 -8.21
CA ILE A 34 -3.10 -3.16 -8.50
C ILE A 34 -2.45 -4.31 -7.72
N ALA A 35 -2.79 -4.46 -6.43
CA ALA A 35 -2.22 -5.48 -5.55
C ALA A 35 -2.61 -6.91 -5.99
N ARG A 36 -3.82 -7.13 -6.52
CA ARG A 36 -4.22 -8.46 -7.03
C ARG A 36 -3.41 -8.94 -8.23
N GLY A 37 -2.82 -8.03 -9.00
CA GLY A 37 -2.05 -8.34 -10.21
C GLY A 37 -0.58 -8.64 -9.97
N THR A 38 -0.14 -8.83 -8.72
CA THR A 38 1.28 -8.94 -8.38
C THR A 38 1.63 -10.25 -7.68
N SER A 39 2.82 -10.78 -7.97
CA SER A 39 3.37 -11.99 -7.35
C SER A 39 4.33 -11.70 -6.20
N ILE A 40 4.62 -10.42 -5.90
CA ILE A 40 5.50 -10.02 -4.80
C ILE A 40 4.69 -9.39 -3.66
N PRO A 41 5.15 -9.47 -2.40
CA PRO A 41 4.52 -8.78 -1.29
C PRO A 41 4.35 -7.28 -1.53
N VAL A 42 3.16 -6.76 -1.21
CA VAL A 42 2.82 -5.32 -1.34
C VAL A 42 2.37 -4.75 0.00
N PHE A 43 3.01 -3.66 0.41
CA PHE A 43 2.66 -2.93 1.62
C PHE A 43 1.99 -1.60 1.26
N ALA A 44 0.87 -1.30 1.91
CA ALA A 44 0.15 -0.04 1.73
C ALA A 44 0.88 1.11 2.44
N ILE A 45 0.97 2.29 1.83
CA ILE A 45 1.52 3.50 2.48
C ILE A 45 0.67 4.74 2.21
N GLY A 46 0.76 5.74 3.08
CA GLY A 46 0.24 7.09 2.84
C GLY A 46 -1.09 7.35 3.53
N GLY A 47 -1.04 8.21 4.54
CA GLY A 47 -2.20 8.59 5.38
C GLY A 47 -2.62 7.55 6.41
N LEU A 48 -1.94 6.40 6.50
CA LEU A 48 -2.37 5.24 7.29
C LEU A 48 -2.05 5.32 8.78
N THR A 49 -2.88 4.62 9.56
CA THR A 49 -2.76 4.38 11.01
C THR A 49 -2.83 2.88 11.31
N ARG A 50 -2.57 2.48 12.57
CA ARG A 50 -2.71 1.07 13.01
C ARG A 50 -4.12 0.52 12.81
N ALA A 51 -5.15 1.37 12.90
CA ALA A 51 -6.55 0.96 12.71
C ALA A 51 -6.86 0.51 11.28
N ASP A 52 -6.03 0.91 10.30
CA ASP A 52 -6.22 0.56 8.89
C ASP A 52 -5.74 -0.85 8.53
N MET A 53 -5.10 -1.57 9.45
CA MET A 53 -4.50 -2.89 9.19
C MET A 53 -5.50 -3.89 8.59
N GLN A 54 -6.68 -4.02 9.21
CA GLN A 54 -7.71 -4.93 8.70
C GLN A 54 -8.20 -4.54 7.30
N ARG A 55 -8.28 -3.24 7.02
CA ARG A 55 -8.67 -2.75 5.69
C ARG A 55 -7.60 -3.03 4.66
N ALA A 56 -6.33 -2.91 5.04
CA ALA A 56 -5.20 -3.24 4.19
C ALA A 56 -5.21 -4.71 3.77
N TRP A 57 -5.41 -5.62 4.72
CA TRP A 57 -5.52 -7.05 4.42
C TRP A 57 -6.69 -7.37 3.49
N ARG A 58 -7.88 -6.80 3.74
CA ARG A 58 -9.04 -6.98 2.84
C ARG A 58 -8.77 -6.44 1.42
N ALA A 59 -7.91 -5.45 1.27
CA ALA A 59 -7.49 -4.91 -0.01
C ALA A 59 -6.33 -5.69 -0.67
N GLY A 60 -5.85 -6.78 -0.06
CA GLY A 60 -4.74 -7.59 -0.59
C GLY A 60 -3.35 -7.09 -0.21
N ALA A 61 -3.23 -6.13 0.71
CA ALA A 61 -1.93 -5.75 1.24
C ALA A 61 -1.39 -6.84 2.18
N HIS A 62 -0.08 -7.03 2.15
CA HIS A 62 0.65 -7.88 3.09
C HIS A 62 0.87 -7.17 4.43
N GLY A 63 0.84 -5.84 4.43
CA GLY A 63 0.88 -5.02 5.63
C GLY A 63 0.79 -3.53 5.30
N VAL A 64 1.05 -2.70 6.30
CA VAL A 64 1.06 -1.25 6.19
C VAL A 64 2.43 -0.69 6.54
N ALA A 65 2.87 0.31 5.78
CA ALA A 65 3.99 1.17 6.11
C ALA A 65 3.47 2.52 6.61
N MET A 66 4.04 3.01 7.71
CA MET A 66 3.62 4.25 8.35
C MET A 66 4.83 5.15 8.60
N ILE A 67 4.65 6.45 8.38
CA ILE A 67 5.63 7.47 8.77
C ILE A 67 5.11 8.14 10.05
N ARG A 68 4.16 9.08 9.93
CA ARG A 68 3.59 9.78 11.09
C ARG A 68 2.73 8.88 11.98
N GLY A 69 1.97 7.97 11.37
CA GLY A 69 1.09 7.05 12.09
C GLY A 69 1.82 6.00 12.95
N ALA A 70 3.13 5.84 12.78
CA ALA A 70 3.93 4.91 13.59
C ALA A 70 4.26 5.47 14.99
N TRP A 71 4.27 6.80 15.12
CA TRP A 71 4.65 7.54 16.33
C TRP A 71 3.44 8.13 17.08
N ARG A 72 2.24 7.78 16.64
CA ARG A 72 0.98 8.15 17.29
C ARG A 72 0.46 6.97 18.11
#